data_AF-A0A9W8AVV0-F1
#
_entry.id   AF-A0A9W8AVV0-F1
#
_cell.length_a   1.000
_cell.length_b   1.000
_cell.length_c   1.000
_cell.angle_alpha   90.00
_cell.angle_beta   90.00
_cell.angle_gamma   90.00
#
_symmetry.space_group_name_H-M   'P 1'
#
loop_
_entity.id
_entity.type
_entity.pdbx_description
1 polymer ?
#
loop_
_entity_poly.entity_id
_entity_poly.type
_entity_poly.pdbx_seq_one_letter_code
_entity_poly.pdbx_strand_id
1 'polypeptide(L)'
;MLRCRYTQHDNQWRQTIPTAEATHDDFCWAECHTTEAELSQHLAKLHTQLSLTQGPLLGALLVHLNGLPDQPRLYLVSHHIVIDLVSWRILIEDLNTLLSHQPLPPKTLSFAKWATSLDAHAATLTADCWPEQVSPTNTTSPIPTDQVGTRHSIFRTVDTIITDQLVTHVCPALRIAPRDAILSAYALAYCQTLGTTQVNLCMEGHGRELWSPNLDISRTVGWFTSFYPLVLHAQSNASIAAMLHQAKERLQQIPAKGFPYFLLKYMANTNADERQKLFAKTPAHLDVLFNYFGRFTQSTATDQSLVCIDWSDQYGEHDNPTEDWVPFDQYVMAMISGDTLRLGIDYNTRRCTGVSMTTLLTTWTAHLRDLVQAFAANPTAISPAVTRFDFDLLPLTSSDFDQLSTQLAQRNLSWRQVEDLYPCTPLQSGLLLSTLRNPHAYLVQYHVTLTGNLDVARLEASWQQVTLRHSILRTVFLDAPSQVTTGYVQAVLTQSIVRFDADLTQPAAELCTKAYQRLHTDFTLDNPLFQVSVGALPNTTTNAHQMIVTFHHAMLDGWSFPLLVAEVLKCYHDAHSPALTNSDFQP
;
A
#
# COMPACT_ATOMS: atom_id res chain seq x y z
N MET A 1 -16.15 -17.51 -18.36
CA MET A 1 -16.40 -17.98 -16.98
C MET A 1 -17.87 -17.99 -16.64
N LEU A 2 -18.61 -16.89 -16.83
CA LEU A 2 -20.03 -16.80 -16.47
C LEU A 2 -20.94 -17.91 -17.02
N ARG A 3 -20.57 -18.51 -18.17
CA ARG A 3 -21.30 -19.61 -18.81
C ARG A 3 -20.85 -21.01 -18.37
N CYS A 4 -19.95 -21.15 -17.41
CA CYS A 4 -19.43 -22.48 -17.11
C CYS A 4 -20.47 -23.35 -16.38
N ARG A 5 -20.23 -24.66 -16.39
CA ARG A 5 -21.00 -25.70 -15.71
C ARG A 5 -20.04 -26.65 -15.02
N TYR A 6 -20.47 -27.20 -13.89
CA TYR A 6 -19.69 -28.13 -13.08
C TYR A 6 -20.43 -29.46 -12.99
N THR A 7 -19.78 -30.53 -13.42
CA THR A 7 -20.33 -31.89 -13.34
C THR A 7 -19.38 -32.78 -12.57
N GLN A 8 -19.90 -33.63 -11.69
CA GLN A 8 -19.10 -34.59 -10.97
C GLN A 8 -19.04 -35.92 -11.73
N HIS A 9 -17.84 -36.49 -11.89
CA HIS A 9 -17.60 -37.81 -12.48
C HIS A 9 -16.48 -38.49 -11.69
N ASP A 10 -16.68 -39.75 -11.24
CA ASP A 10 -15.72 -40.51 -10.43
C ASP A 10 -15.15 -39.73 -9.21
N ASN A 11 -16.01 -39.06 -8.45
CA ASN A 11 -15.64 -38.17 -7.34
C ASN A 11 -14.75 -36.97 -7.72
N GLN A 12 -14.55 -36.68 -9.01
CA GLN A 12 -13.85 -35.49 -9.48
C GLN A 12 -14.82 -34.49 -10.10
N TRP A 13 -14.61 -33.21 -9.80
CA TRP A 13 -15.37 -32.14 -10.44
C TRP A 13 -14.72 -31.77 -11.78
N ARG A 14 -15.54 -31.67 -12.82
CA ARG A 14 -15.14 -31.18 -14.14
C ARG A 14 -15.86 -29.88 -14.43
N GLN A 15 -15.09 -28.82 -14.69
CA GLN A 15 -15.60 -27.57 -15.21
C GLN A 15 -15.65 -27.62 -16.75
N THR A 16 -16.75 -27.17 -17.34
CA THR A 16 -16.93 -27.04 -18.79
C THR A 16 -17.52 -25.70 -19.15
N ILE A 17 -17.25 -25.21 -20.36
CA ILE A 17 -17.96 -24.07 -20.96
C ILE A 17 -18.71 -24.65 -22.16
N PRO A 18 -20.03 -24.91 -22.04
CA PRO A 18 -20.78 -25.69 -23.02
C PRO A 18 -20.96 -24.97 -24.35
N THR A 19 -20.92 -23.63 -24.35
CA THR A 19 -21.25 -22.79 -25.50
C THR A 19 -20.13 -21.78 -25.82
N ALA A 20 -19.83 -21.63 -27.11
CA ALA A 20 -18.88 -20.63 -27.61
C ALA A 20 -19.44 -19.20 -27.46
N GLU A 21 -20.75 -19.05 -27.67
CA GLU A 21 -21.52 -17.82 -27.52
C GLU A 21 -22.55 -17.97 -26.39
N ALA A 22 -22.94 -16.88 -25.74
CA ALA A 22 -23.95 -16.92 -24.68
C ALA A 22 -25.34 -17.17 -25.27
N THR A 23 -26.14 -18.00 -24.61
CA THR A 23 -27.58 -18.15 -24.91
C THR A 23 -28.42 -17.54 -23.79
N HIS A 24 -29.75 -17.49 -23.97
CA HIS A 24 -30.68 -17.01 -22.94
C HIS A 24 -30.64 -17.88 -21.66
N ASP A 25 -30.15 -19.12 -21.73
CA ASP A 25 -30.07 -20.03 -20.58
C ASP A 25 -28.82 -19.80 -19.72
N ASP A 26 -27.89 -18.94 -20.18
CA ASP A 26 -26.66 -18.61 -19.45
C ASP A 26 -26.84 -17.45 -18.46
N PHE A 27 -28.01 -16.84 -18.43
CA PHE A 27 -28.33 -15.68 -17.60
C PHE A 27 -29.82 -15.65 -17.26
N CYS A 28 -30.17 -15.58 -15.97
CA CYS A 28 -31.56 -15.32 -15.57
C CYS A 28 -31.75 -13.83 -15.24
N TRP A 29 -32.91 -13.27 -15.57
CA TRP A 29 -33.27 -11.94 -15.11
C TRP A 29 -34.74 -11.83 -14.78
N ALA A 30 -35.06 -10.90 -13.88
CA ALA A 30 -36.42 -10.57 -13.50
C ALA A 30 -36.56 -9.07 -13.21
N GLU A 31 -37.79 -8.59 -13.23
CA GLU A 31 -38.18 -7.24 -12.83
C GLU A 31 -39.33 -7.34 -11.83
N CYS A 32 -39.31 -6.55 -10.76
CA CYS A 32 -40.40 -6.49 -9.80
C CYS A 32 -40.65 -5.09 -9.23
N HIS A 33 -41.90 -4.86 -8.84
CA HIS A 33 -42.31 -3.75 -7.99
C HIS A 33 -42.58 -4.29 -6.59
N THR A 34 -41.89 -3.78 -5.57
CA THR A 34 -41.94 -4.36 -4.22
C THR A 34 -41.67 -3.31 -3.14
N THR A 35 -41.83 -3.70 -1.87
CA THR A 35 -41.44 -2.91 -0.71
C THR A 35 -40.05 -3.33 -0.21
N GLU A 36 -39.35 -2.48 0.54
CA GLU A 36 -38.05 -2.83 1.14
C GLU A 36 -38.15 -4.08 2.04
N ALA A 37 -39.29 -4.28 2.70
CA ALA A 37 -39.55 -5.42 3.58
C ALA A 37 -39.71 -6.75 2.84
N GLU A 38 -40.09 -6.72 1.56
CA GLU A 38 -40.33 -7.91 0.73
C GLU A 38 -39.15 -8.21 -0.24
N LEU A 39 -38.19 -7.29 -0.34
CA LEU A 39 -37.04 -7.40 -1.24
C LEU A 39 -36.22 -8.68 -1.02
N SER A 40 -35.98 -9.06 0.25
CA SER A 40 -35.20 -10.26 0.59
C SER A 40 -35.82 -11.53 0.03
N GLN A 41 -37.15 -11.64 -0.01
CA GLN A 41 -37.86 -12.77 -0.59
C GLN A 41 -37.64 -12.86 -2.11
N HIS A 42 -37.65 -11.71 -2.82
CA HIS A 42 -37.36 -11.66 -4.25
C HIS A 42 -35.91 -12.05 -4.56
N LEU A 43 -34.96 -11.57 -3.76
CA LEU A 43 -33.55 -11.94 -3.89
C LEU A 43 -33.36 -13.45 -3.64
N ALA A 44 -33.92 -14.00 -2.57
CA ALA A 44 -33.86 -15.44 -2.28
C ALA A 44 -34.41 -16.28 -3.45
N LYS A 45 -35.50 -15.83 -4.08
CA LYS A 45 -36.04 -16.48 -5.28
C LYS A 45 -35.10 -16.41 -6.48
N LEU A 46 -34.33 -15.33 -6.66
CA LEU A 46 -33.30 -15.26 -7.70
C LEU A 46 -32.12 -16.21 -7.38
N HIS A 47 -31.66 -16.24 -6.13
CA HIS A 47 -30.56 -17.11 -5.68
C HIS A 47 -30.83 -18.59 -5.96
N THR A 48 -32.06 -19.05 -5.68
CA THR A 48 -32.48 -20.45 -5.90
C THR A 48 -32.57 -20.88 -7.37
N GLN A 49 -32.50 -19.94 -8.31
CA GLN A 49 -32.47 -20.25 -9.75
C GLN A 49 -31.05 -20.56 -10.25
N LEU A 50 -30.01 -20.23 -9.48
CA LEU A 50 -28.64 -20.52 -9.88
C LEU A 50 -28.31 -22.00 -9.67
N SER A 51 -27.68 -22.61 -10.67
CA SER A 51 -27.33 -24.04 -10.64
C SER A 51 -25.90 -24.27 -11.11
N LEU A 52 -25.07 -24.90 -10.27
CA LEU A 52 -23.71 -25.29 -10.62
C LEU A 52 -23.65 -26.24 -11.82
N THR A 53 -24.60 -27.18 -11.91
CA THR A 53 -24.61 -28.25 -12.92
C THR A 53 -25.33 -27.85 -14.19
N GLN A 54 -26.47 -27.15 -14.08
CA GLN A 54 -27.33 -26.80 -15.22
C GLN A 54 -27.21 -25.34 -15.65
N GLY A 55 -26.70 -24.46 -14.79
CA GLY A 55 -26.75 -23.02 -14.96
C GLY A 55 -28.18 -22.45 -14.82
N PRO A 56 -28.32 -21.12 -14.93
CA PRO A 56 -27.24 -20.14 -15.06
C PRO A 56 -26.45 -19.97 -13.75
N LEU A 57 -25.29 -19.30 -13.83
CA LEU A 57 -24.46 -18.94 -12.67
C LEU A 57 -24.48 -17.45 -12.34
N LEU A 58 -25.17 -16.66 -13.15
CA LEU A 58 -25.35 -15.23 -13.01
C LEU A 58 -26.84 -14.91 -13.21
N GLY A 59 -27.37 -14.04 -12.35
CA GLY A 59 -28.72 -13.53 -12.43
C GLY A 59 -28.78 -12.03 -12.16
N ALA A 60 -29.85 -11.40 -12.62
CA ALA A 60 -30.15 -10.00 -12.33
C ALA A 60 -31.61 -9.79 -11.90
N LEU A 61 -31.84 -8.84 -11.00
CA LEU A 61 -33.18 -8.39 -10.60
C LEU A 61 -33.24 -6.86 -10.66
N LEU A 62 -34.11 -6.33 -11.51
CA LEU A 62 -34.44 -4.91 -11.52
C LEU A 62 -35.60 -4.66 -10.57
N VAL A 63 -35.38 -3.83 -9.56
CA VAL A 63 -36.33 -3.58 -8.48
C VAL A 63 -36.81 -2.14 -8.52
N HIS A 64 -38.13 -1.98 -8.59
CA HIS A 64 -38.81 -0.71 -8.39
C HIS A 64 -39.40 -0.67 -6.98
N LEU A 65 -38.74 0.08 -6.08
CA LEU A 65 -39.21 0.20 -4.70
C LEU A 65 -40.42 1.14 -4.62
N ASN A 66 -41.45 0.69 -3.92
CA ASN A 66 -42.64 1.50 -3.65
C ASN A 66 -42.24 2.76 -2.87
N GLY A 67 -42.58 3.94 -3.43
CA GLY A 67 -42.20 5.24 -2.87
C GLY A 67 -40.90 5.84 -3.47
N LEU A 68 -40.16 5.08 -4.28
CA LEU A 68 -38.99 5.55 -5.05
C LEU A 68 -39.07 5.09 -6.53
N PRO A 69 -40.16 5.37 -7.27
CA PRO A 69 -40.40 4.79 -8.59
C PRO A 69 -39.37 5.23 -9.65
N ASP A 70 -38.79 6.43 -9.50
CA ASP A 70 -37.80 7.00 -10.43
C ASP A 70 -36.36 6.59 -10.10
N GLN A 71 -36.15 5.69 -9.13
CA GLN A 71 -34.83 5.21 -8.71
C GLN A 71 -34.79 3.67 -8.67
N PRO A 72 -34.92 3.00 -9.84
CA PRO A 72 -34.83 1.55 -9.88
C PRO A 72 -33.45 1.08 -9.42
N ARG A 73 -33.42 -0.04 -8.69
CA ARG A 73 -32.18 -0.68 -8.23
C ARG A 73 -31.93 -1.97 -9.00
N LEU A 74 -30.73 -2.11 -9.55
CA LEU A 74 -30.29 -3.35 -10.20
C LEU A 74 -29.48 -4.20 -9.23
N TYR A 75 -29.99 -5.39 -8.91
CA TYR A 75 -29.28 -6.39 -8.13
C TYR A 75 -28.67 -7.43 -9.06
N LEU A 76 -27.38 -7.67 -8.93
CA LEU A 76 -26.68 -8.74 -9.64
C LEU A 76 -26.27 -9.82 -8.65
N VAL A 77 -26.56 -11.07 -8.97
CA VAL A 77 -26.25 -12.24 -8.14
C VAL A 77 -25.47 -13.23 -8.97
N SER A 78 -24.35 -13.71 -8.47
CA SER A 78 -23.54 -14.71 -9.16
C SER A 78 -23.04 -15.76 -8.18
N HIS A 79 -22.95 -17.01 -8.63
CA HIS A 79 -22.25 -18.03 -7.87
C HIS A 79 -20.76 -17.63 -7.74
N HIS A 80 -20.20 -17.66 -6.53
CA HIS A 80 -18.86 -17.10 -6.28
C HIS A 80 -17.76 -17.82 -7.07
N ILE A 81 -17.95 -19.10 -7.42
CA ILE A 81 -17.00 -19.90 -8.21
C ILE A 81 -16.60 -19.29 -9.58
N VAL A 82 -17.38 -18.36 -10.13
CA VAL A 82 -17.11 -17.72 -11.43
C VAL A 82 -16.77 -16.24 -11.34
N ILE A 83 -16.71 -15.67 -10.14
CA ILE A 83 -16.61 -14.23 -9.96
C ILE A 83 -15.79 -13.86 -8.72
N ASP A 84 -15.14 -12.71 -8.78
CA ASP A 84 -14.46 -12.06 -7.67
C ASP A 84 -14.75 -10.55 -7.69
N LEU A 85 -14.24 -9.82 -6.70
CA LEU A 85 -14.45 -8.38 -6.61
C LEU A 85 -13.97 -7.62 -7.86
N VAL A 86 -12.82 -8.01 -8.43
CA VAL A 86 -12.26 -7.36 -9.61
C VAL A 86 -13.16 -7.62 -10.83
N SER A 87 -13.70 -8.82 -10.95
CA SER A 87 -14.65 -9.22 -11.98
C SER A 87 -15.93 -8.40 -11.93
N TRP A 88 -16.45 -8.09 -10.74
CA TRP A 88 -17.61 -7.20 -10.62
C TRP A 88 -17.36 -5.82 -11.23
N ARG A 89 -16.17 -5.24 -11.00
CA ARG A 89 -15.79 -3.95 -11.60
C ARG A 89 -15.73 -4.02 -13.13
N ILE A 90 -15.14 -5.08 -13.67
CA ILE A 90 -15.08 -5.32 -15.12
C ILE A 90 -16.50 -5.41 -15.70
N LEU A 91 -17.40 -6.17 -15.06
CA LEU A 91 -18.77 -6.35 -15.54
C LEU A 91 -19.57 -5.04 -15.53
N ILE A 92 -19.41 -4.21 -14.51
CA ILE A 92 -20.14 -2.93 -14.42
C ILE A 92 -19.57 -1.90 -15.40
N GLU A 93 -18.26 -1.86 -15.61
CA GLU A 93 -17.65 -1.04 -16.65
C GLU A 93 -18.14 -1.45 -18.06
N ASP A 94 -18.13 -2.76 -18.35
CA ASP A 94 -18.63 -3.31 -19.61
C ASP A 94 -20.13 -3.03 -19.80
N LEU A 95 -20.93 -3.13 -18.73
CA LEU A 95 -22.37 -2.81 -18.77
C LEU A 95 -22.61 -1.34 -19.08
N ASN A 96 -21.90 -0.41 -18.43
CA ASN A 96 -22.00 1.02 -18.73
C ASN A 96 -21.59 1.35 -20.16
N THR A 97 -20.53 0.69 -20.66
CA THR A 97 -20.05 0.82 -22.05
C THR A 97 -21.15 0.42 -23.03
N LEU A 98 -21.79 -0.74 -22.82
CA LEU A 98 -22.88 -1.22 -23.65
C LEU A 98 -24.14 -0.36 -23.58
N LEU A 99 -24.51 0.11 -22.38
CA LEU A 99 -25.67 1.00 -22.18
C LEU A 99 -25.46 2.37 -22.84
N SER A 100 -24.20 2.79 -22.98
CA SER A 100 -23.80 3.99 -23.73
C SER A 100 -23.58 3.71 -25.22
N HIS A 101 -24.01 2.55 -25.72
CA HIS A 101 -23.93 2.11 -27.11
C HIS A 101 -22.50 2.08 -27.69
N GLN A 102 -21.50 1.85 -26.84
CA GLN A 102 -20.11 1.67 -27.26
C GLN A 102 -19.74 0.18 -27.37
N PRO A 103 -18.82 -0.20 -28.27
CA PRO A 103 -18.36 -1.58 -28.36
C PRO A 103 -17.48 -1.93 -27.15
N LEU A 104 -17.57 -3.19 -26.70
CA LEU A 104 -16.69 -3.69 -25.65
C LEU A 104 -15.22 -3.72 -26.08
N PRO A 105 -14.28 -3.52 -25.14
CA PRO A 105 -12.86 -3.70 -25.40
C PRO A 105 -12.53 -5.15 -25.79
N PRO A 106 -11.37 -5.39 -26.43
CA PRO A 106 -10.93 -6.74 -26.79
C PRO A 106 -10.74 -7.64 -25.56
N LYS A 107 -10.91 -8.95 -25.76
CA LYS A 107 -10.72 -9.94 -24.70
C LYS A 107 -9.25 -10.07 -24.30
N THR A 108 -9.04 -10.21 -22.99
CA THR A 108 -7.79 -10.64 -22.37
C THR A 108 -7.69 -12.17 -22.33
N LEU A 109 -6.62 -12.73 -21.75
CA LEU A 109 -6.40 -14.17 -21.66
C LEU A 109 -7.60 -14.88 -21.01
N SER A 110 -8.09 -15.96 -21.61
CA SER A 110 -9.23 -16.66 -21.01
C SER A 110 -8.86 -17.31 -19.67
N PHE A 111 -9.80 -17.33 -18.73
CA PHE A 111 -9.62 -18.02 -17.44
C PHE A 111 -9.16 -19.48 -17.60
N ALA A 112 -9.67 -20.20 -18.61
CA ALA A 112 -9.25 -21.58 -18.87
C ALA A 112 -7.76 -21.66 -19.22
N LYS A 113 -7.25 -20.77 -20.08
CA LYS A 113 -5.83 -20.70 -20.43
C LYS A 113 -4.98 -20.30 -19.22
N TRP A 114 -5.46 -19.34 -18.43
CA TRP A 114 -4.82 -18.96 -17.17
C TRP A 114 -4.73 -20.15 -16.21
N ALA A 115 -5.85 -20.82 -15.92
CA ALA A 115 -5.92 -21.96 -15.01
C ALA A 115 -5.00 -23.12 -15.45
N THR A 116 -4.99 -23.46 -16.74
CA THR A 116 -4.07 -24.50 -17.27
C THR A 116 -2.60 -24.11 -17.16
N SER A 117 -2.27 -22.81 -17.19
CA SER A 117 -0.89 -22.34 -17.03
C SER A 117 -0.38 -22.40 -15.57
N LEU A 118 -1.28 -22.48 -14.59
CA LEU A 118 -0.93 -22.49 -13.17
C LEU A 118 -0.12 -23.72 -12.78
N ASP A 119 -0.45 -24.91 -13.29
CA ASP A 119 0.26 -26.15 -12.94
C ASP A 119 1.73 -26.10 -13.36
N ALA A 120 1.99 -25.58 -14.56
CA ALA A 120 3.35 -25.40 -15.06
C ALA A 120 4.13 -24.37 -14.22
N HIS A 121 3.48 -23.28 -13.81
CA HIS A 121 4.11 -22.28 -12.95
C HIS A 121 4.37 -22.84 -11.54
N ALA A 122 3.42 -23.55 -10.95
CA ALA A 122 3.54 -24.14 -9.62
C ALA A 122 4.74 -25.09 -9.51
N ALA A 123 5.03 -25.85 -10.58
CA ALA A 123 6.18 -26.74 -10.66
C ALA A 123 7.55 -26.01 -10.62
N THR A 124 7.59 -24.68 -10.87
CA THR A 124 8.81 -23.86 -10.81
C THR A 124 9.06 -23.23 -9.44
N LEU A 125 8.10 -23.30 -8.52
CA LEU A 125 8.18 -22.64 -7.23
C LEU A 125 8.91 -23.51 -6.20
N THR A 126 9.61 -22.87 -5.26
CA THR A 126 10.21 -23.50 -4.10
C THR A 126 9.62 -22.93 -2.82
N ALA A 127 9.56 -23.71 -1.75
CA ALA A 127 9.08 -23.26 -0.45
C ALA A 127 9.98 -22.19 0.19
N ASP A 128 11.19 -21.98 -0.32
CA ASP A 128 12.14 -20.97 0.14
C ASP A 128 11.66 -19.54 -0.14
N CYS A 129 10.78 -19.34 -1.13
CA CYS A 129 10.16 -18.03 -1.35
C CYS A 129 9.22 -17.63 -0.22
N TRP A 130 8.70 -18.60 0.56
CA TRP A 130 7.75 -18.33 1.63
C TRP A 130 8.46 -18.06 2.96
N PRO A 131 8.14 -16.95 3.66
CA PRO A 131 8.70 -16.65 4.97
C PRO A 131 8.14 -17.58 6.05
N GLU A 132 8.86 -17.67 7.18
CA GLU A 132 8.40 -18.41 8.35
C GLU A 132 7.16 -17.74 8.98
N GLN A 133 6.07 -18.49 9.07
CA GLN A 133 4.79 -18.07 9.66
C GLN A 133 4.41 -18.90 10.90
N VAL A 134 5.32 -19.68 11.46
CA VAL A 134 5.09 -20.41 12.72
C VAL A 134 5.90 -19.79 13.85
N SER A 135 5.36 -19.85 15.07
CA SER A 135 6.08 -19.47 16.28
C SER A 135 6.65 -20.71 16.97
N PRO A 136 7.91 -20.70 17.43
CA PRO A 136 8.51 -21.84 18.13
C PRO A 136 7.83 -22.15 19.47
N THR A 137 7.09 -21.20 20.05
CA THR A 137 6.71 -21.21 21.47
C THR A 137 5.27 -21.60 21.76
N ASN A 138 4.42 -21.89 20.76
CA ASN A 138 3.02 -22.20 21.03
C ASN A 138 2.50 -23.39 20.24
N THR A 139 2.34 -24.50 20.95
CA THR A 139 1.42 -25.58 20.64
C THR A 139 0.05 -25.20 21.20
N THR A 140 -0.61 -24.19 20.63
CA THR A 140 -2.05 -24.05 20.89
C THR A 140 -2.72 -25.28 20.31
N SER A 141 -3.34 -26.10 21.17
CA SER A 141 -4.21 -27.18 20.71
C SER A 141 -5.20 -26.56 19.71
N PRO A 142 -5.34 -27.12 18.50
CA PRO A 142 -6.30 -26.61 17.55
C PRO A 142 -7.66 -26.60 18.25
N ILE A 143 -8.30 -25.43 18.32
CA ILE A 143 -9.73 -25.39 18.60
C ILE A 143 -10.32 -26.13 17.40
N PRO A 144 -10.91 -27.32 17.56
CA PRO A 144 -11.41 -28.07 16.40
C PRO A 144 -12.45 -27.18 15.72
N THR A 145 -12.34 -26.80 14.45
CA THR A 145 -13.39 -26.00 13.80
C THR A 145 -14.68 -26.81 13.74
N ASP A 146 -15.80 -26.25 14.20
CA ASP A 146 -17.11 -26.82 13.84
C ASP A 146 -17.40 -26.36 12.43
N GLN A 147 -17.15 -27.24 11.47
CA GLN A 147 -17.31 -26.94 10.05
C GLN A 147 -18.78 -26.87 9.65
N VAL A 148 -19.71 -27.02 10.60
CA VAL A 148 -21.16 -26.89 10.40
C VAL A 148 -21.67 -25.83 11.36
N GLY A 149 -22.26 -24.73 10.87
CA GLY A 149 -22.63 -23.63 11.77
C GLY A 149 -23.62 -22.62 11.22
N THR A 150 -24.27 -21.89 12.12
CA THR A 150 -25.09 -20.72 11.77
C THR A 150 -24.23 -19.47 11.89
N ARG A 151 -24.23 -18.65 10.84
CA ARG A 151 -23.47 -17.39 10.77
C ARG A 151 -24.29 -16.22 11.29
N HIS A 152 -23.60 -15.28 11.93
CA HIS A 152 -24.16 -13.99 12.30
C HIS A 152 -23.15 -12.89 12.02
N SER A 153 -23.61 -11.81 11.40
CA SER A 153 -22.77 -10.69 11.00
C SER A 153 -23.05 -9.46 11.86
N ILE A 154 -21.98 -8.82 12.33
CA ILE A 154 -22.02 -7.53 13.02
C ILE A 154 -21.15 -6.52 12.28
N PHE A 155 -21.63 -5.29 12.17
CA PHE A 155 -20.94 -4.20 11.48
C PHE A 155 -20.81 -2.97 12.35
N ARG A 156 -19.76 -2.19 12.09
CA ARG A 156 -19.56 -0.88 12.70
C ARG A 156 -19.01 0.11 11.69
N THR A 157 -19.57 1.31 11.73
CA THR A 157 -19.10 2.44 10.94
C THR A 157 -18.19 3.29 11.81
N VAL A 158 -16.99 3.56 11.32
CA VAL A 158 -16.10 4.59 11.84
C VAL A 158 -16.48 5.90 11.19
N ASP A 159 -16.58 6.96 11.99
CA ASP A 159 -17.02 8.26 11.52
C ASP A 159 -16.11 8.84 10.42
N THR A 160 -16.65 9.76 9.61
CA THR A 160 -15.97 10.32 8.44
C THR A 160 -14.71 11.09 8.82
N ILE A 161 -14.72 11.81 9.94
CA ILE A 161 -13.59 12.61 10.41
C ILE A 161 -12.43 11.70 10.79
N ILE A 162 -12.67 10.67 11.60
CA ILE A 162 -11.64 9.70 11.99
C ILE A 162 -11.15 8.92 10.77
N THR A 163 -12.05 8.54 9.85
CA THR A 163 -11.69 7.83 8.61
C THR A 163 -10.76 8.68 7.74
N ASP A 164 -11.13 9.94 7.48
CA ASP A 164 -10.33 10.87 6.71
C ASP A 164 -8.96 11.07 7.37
N GLN A 165 -8.93 11.45 8.66
CA GLN A 165 -7.69 11.67 9.39
C GLN A 165 -6.77 10.44 9.37
N LEU A 166 -7.33 9.23 9.55
CA LEU A 166 -6.57 7.99 9.45
C LEU A 166 -5.92 7.83 8.08
N VAL A 167 -6.68 8.03 6.99
CA VAL A 167 -6.25 7.73 5.63
C VAL A 167 -5.36 8.82 5.03
N THR A 168 -5.69 10.10 5.24
CA THR A 168 -5.03 11.23 4.56
C THR A 168 -3.87 11.82 5.35
N HIS A 169 -3.84 11.64 6.68
CA HIS A 169 -2.81 12.21 7.54
C HIS A 169 -1.99 11.16 8.29
N VAL A 170 -2.64 10.28 9.06
CA VAL A 170 -1.93 9.32 9.92
C VAL A 170 -1.17 8.28 9.08
N CYS A 171 -1.84 7.61 8.14
CA CYS A 171 -1.21 6.56 7.35
C CYS A 171 0.02 7.06 6.54
N PRO A 172 -0.07 8.18 5.78
CA PRO A 172 1.09 8.73 5.09
C PRO A 172 2.22 9.14 6.03
N ALA A 173 1.91 9.83 7.14
CA ALA A 173 2.93 10.28 8.09
C ALA A 173 3.66 9.12 8.78
N LEU A 174 2.98 8.00 8.98
CA LEU A 174 3.56 6.78 9.54
C LEU A 174 4.14 5.83 8.48
N ARG A 175 4.07 6.18 7.18
CA ARG A 175 4.51 5.36 6.05
C ARG A 175 3.85 3.98 6.03
N ILE A 176 2.56 3.92 6.28
CA ILE A 176 1.76 2.68 6.28
C ILE A 176 0.60 2.81 5.30
N ALA A 177 0.08 1.68 4.82
CA ALA A 177 -1.21 1.65 4.13
C ALA A 177 -2.36 1.60 5.15
N PRO A 178 -3.59 2.05 4.79
CA PRO A 178 -4.76 1.90 5.64
C PRO A 178 -5.01 0.46 6.11
N ARG A 179 -4.75 -0.52 5.22
CA ARG A 179 -4.81 -1.95 5.54
C ARG A 179 -3.94 -2.31 6.73
N ASP A 180 -2.73 -1.77 6.80
CA ASP A 180 -1.77 -2.12 7.86
C ASP A 180 -2.31 -1.62 9.21
N ALA A 181 -2.82 -0.38 9.28
CA ALA A 181 -3.47 0.16 10.48
C ALA A 181 -4.69 -0.66 10.92
N ILE A 182 -5.58 -0.98 9.97
CA ILE A 182 -6.80 -1.76 10.22
C ILE A 182 -6.44 -3.15 10.77
N LEU A 183 -5.46 -3.82 10.15
CA LEU A 183 -5.03 -5.16 10.52
C LEU A 183 -4.30 -5.17 11.88
N SER A 184 -3.41 -4.20 12.13
CA SER A 184 -2.72 -4.06 13.41
C SER A 184 -3.69 -3.81 14.57
N ALA A 185 -4.67 -2.92 14.37
CA ALA A 185 -5.70 -2.65 15.36
C ALA A 185 -6.59 -3.89 15.60
N TYR A 186 -6.90 -4.66 14.55
CA TYR A 186 -7.66 -5.90 14.68
C TYR A 186 -6.90 -6.96 15.49
N ALA A 187 -5.64 -7.23 15.12
CA ALA A 187 -4.83 -8.24 15.78
C ALA A 187 -4.62 -7.91 17.27
N LEU A 188 -4.43 -6.63 17.60
CA LEU A 188 -4.36 -6.17 18.99
C LEU A 188 -5.68 -6.38 19.74
N ALA A 189 -6.81 -5.98 19.13
CA ALA A 189 -8.13 -6.16 19.72
C ALA A 189 -8.47 -7.65 19.92
N TYR A 190 -8.11 -8.50 18.97
CA TYR A 190 -8.32 -9.95 19.01
C TYR A 190 -7.63 -10.57 20.22
N CYS A 191 -6.32 -10.30 20.35
CA CYS A 191 -5.51 -10.83 21.45
C CYS A 191 -6.00 -10.34 22.81
N GLN A 192 -6.36 -9.05 22.92
CA GLN A 192 -6.90 -8.48 24.17
C GLN A 192 -8.27 -9.03 24.54
N THR A 193 -9.17 -9.20 23.57
CA THR A 193 -10.54 -9.65 23.83
C THR A 193 -10.60 -11.14 24.14
N LEU A 194 -9.81 -11.95 23.43
CA LEU A 194 -9.85 -13.41 23.55
C LEU A 194 -8.75 -13.98 24.46
N GLY A 195 -7.90 -13.12 25.02
CA GLY A 195 -6.82 -13.54 25.94
C GLY A 195 -5.71 -14.35 25.26
N THR A 196 -5.51 -14.16 23.95
CA THR A 196 -4.43 -14.81 23.19
C THR A 196 -3.22 -13.89 23.05
N THR A 197 -2.08 -14.43 22.61
CA THR A 197 -0.86 -13.66 22.33
C THR A 197 -0.53 -13.58 20.83
N GLN A 198 -1.35 -14.23 20.01
CA GLN A 198 -1.21 -14.27 18.56
C GLN A 198 -2.56 -14.46 17.88
N VAL A 199 -2.59 -14.18 16.60
CA VAL A 199 -3.68 -14.51 15.69
C VAL A 199 -3.10 -15.12 14.41
N ASN A 200 -3.62 -16.27 13.99
CA ASN A 200 -3.26 -16.91 12.73
C ASN A 200 -4.31 -16.52 11.68
N LEU A 201 -3.96 -15.59 10.79
CA LEU A 201 -4.88 -15.07 9.79
C LEU A 201 -4.78 -15.90 8.51
N CYS A 202 -5.92 -16.23 7.91
CA CYS A 202 -6.03 -16.53 6.50
C CYS A 202 -6.29 -15.20 5.78
N MET A 203 -5.32 -14.73 5.01
CA MET A 203 -5.42 -13.49 4.25
C MET A 203 -5.92 -13.78 2.83
N GLU A 204 -6.75 -12.88 2.30
CA GLU A 204 -7.14 -12.89 0.90
C GLU A 204 -6.25 -11.97 0.05
N GLY A 205 -5.77 -12.51 -1.07
CA GLY A 205 -5.17 -11.76 -2.17
C GLY A 205 -6.06 -11.86 -3.41
N HIS A 206 -5.97 -10.88 -4.32
CA HIS A 206 -6.76 -10.93 -5.56
C HIS A 206 -6.32 -12.05 -6.53
N GLY A 207 -5.11 -12.61 -6.35
CA GLY A 207 -4.55 -13.73 -7.13
C GLY A 207 -4.38 -13.48 -8.64
N ARG A 208 -4.28 -12.20 -9.01
CA ARG A 208 -4.02 -11.72 -10.39
C ARG A 208 -2.58 -11.22 -10.52
N GLU A 209 -1.66 -11.96 -9.91
CA GLU A 209 -0.23 -11.63 -9.91
C GLU A 209 0.38 -12.02 -11.25
N LEU A 210 1.35 -11.24 -11.74
CA LEU A 210 2.01 -11.47 -13.02
C LEU A 210 3.33 -12.21 -12.79
N TRP A 211 3.44 -13.43 -13.33
CA TRP A 211 4.70 -14.20 -13.35
C TRP A 211 5.28 -14.38 -14.75
N SER A 212 4.59 -13.88 -15.78
CA SER A 212 5.02 -13.93 -17.17
C SER A 212 4.56 -12.66 -17.90
N PRO A 213 5.40 -12.06 -18.75
CA PRO A 213 5.02 -10.85 -19.51
C PRO A 213 3.89 -11.10 -20.52
N ASN A 214 3.63 -12.36 -20.90
CA ASN A 214 2.59 -12.72 -21.86
C ASN A 214 1.21 -12.97 -21.20
N LEU A 215 1.11 -12.78 -19.88
CA LEU A 215 -0.10 -13.06 -19.12
C LEU A 215 -0.87 -11.75 -18.89
N ASP A 216 -1.85 -11.48 -19.74
CA ASP A 216 -2.80 -10.40 -19.52
C ASP A 216 -4.15 -10.96 -19.06
N ILE A 217 -4.46 -10.79 -17.78
CA ILE A 217 -5.75 -11.16 -17.17
C ILE A 217 -6.48 -9.92 -16.59
N SER A 218 -6.07 -8.72 -17.01
CA SER A 218 -6.54 -7.45 -16.46
C SER A 218 -8.06 -7.27 -16.58
N ARG A 219 -8.66 -7.78 -17.66
CA ARG A 219 -10.12 -7.76 -17.91
C ARG A 219 -10.77 -9.14 -17.88
N THR A 220 -10.13 -10.14 -17.28
CA THR A 220 -10.67 -11.51 -17.28
C THR A 220 -11.62 -11.71 -16.11
N VAL A 221 -12.89 -12.04 -16.40
CA VAL A 221 -13.87 -12.42 -15.36
C VAL A 221 -13.65 -13.87 -14.92
N GLY A 222 -13.60 -14.09 -13.60
CA GLY A 222 -13.37 -15.38 -12.96
C GLY A 222 -13.13 -15.23 -11.46
N TRP A 223 -13.02 -16.35 -10.74
CA TRP A 223 -12.60 -16.32 -9.34
C TRP A 223 -11.09 -16.54 -9.25
N PHE A 224 -10.33 -15.45 -9.04
CA PHE A 224 -8.87 -15.48 -8.98
C PHE A 224 -8.32 -15.47 -7.54
N THR A 225 -9.17 -15.30 -6.53
CA THR A 225 -8.76 -15.09 -5.13
C THR A 225 -7.78 -16.16 -4.65
N SER A 226 -6.68 -15.71 -4.06
CA SER A 226 -5.67 -16.56 -3.44
C SER A 226 -5.71 -16.41 -1.92
N PHE A 227 -5.51 -17.50 -1.19
CA PHE A 227 -5.45 -17.50 0.27
C PHE A 227 -4.05 -17.80 0.78
N TYR A 228 -3.60 -17.11 1.82
CA TYR A 228 -2.30 -17.34 2.44
C TYR A 228 -2.28 -17.04 3.95
N PRO A 229 -1.40 -17.69 4.72
CA PRO A 229 -1.30 -17.48 6.16
C PRO A 229 -0.53 -16.19 6.47
N LEU A 230 -0.96 -15.47 7.49
CA LEU A 230 -0.21 -14.39 8.11
C LEU A 230 -0.35 -14.49 9.62
N VAL A 231 0.77 -14.60 10.34
CA VAL A 231 0.77 -14.69 11.80
C VAL A 231 1.26 -13.39 12.40
N LEU A 232 0.45 -12.80 13.28
CA LEU A 232 0.77 -11.59 14.04
C LEU A 232 0.79 -11.91 15.53
N HIS A 233 1.75 -11.32 16.24
CA HIS A 233 1.95 -11.52 17.67
C HIS A 233 1.71 -10.22 18.42
N ALA A 234 0.75 -10.23 19.34
CA ALA A 234 0.53 -9.15 20.28
C ALA A 234 0.95 -9.60 21.67
N GLN A 235 2.06 -9.04 22.16
CA GLN A 235 2.42 -9.17 23.58
C GLN A 235 1.34 -8.50 24.44
N SER A 236 1.18 -8.95 25.70
CA SER A 236 0.12 -8.45 26.60
C SER A 236 0.11 -6.93 26.79
N ASN A 237 1.24 -6.25 26.58
CA ASN A 237 1.39 -4.79 26.66
C ASN A 237 1.83 -4.16 25.32
N ALA A 238 1.59 -4.84 24.19
CA ALA A 238 1.99 -4.32 22.88
C ALA A 238 1.28 -2.99 22.58
N SER A 239 2.06 -1.99 22.17
CA SER A 239 1.52 -0.74 21.66
C SER A 239 1.03 -0.93 20.22
N ILE A 240 0.07 -0.11 19.80
CA ILE A 240 -0.38 -0.10 18.40
C ILE A 240 0.78 0.22 17.44
N ALA A 241 1.74 1.06 17.84
CA ALA A 241 2.93 1.36 17.04
C ALA A 241 3.81 0.13 16.78
N ALA A 242 4.02 -0.72 17.78
CA ALA A 242 4.73 -2.00 17.61
C ALA A 242 3.96 -2.94 16.67
N MET A 243 2.62 -2.98 16.79
CA MET A 243 1.77 -3.78 15.91
C MET A 243 1.78 -3.27 14.46
N LEU A 244 1.87 -1.96 14.24
CA LEU A 244 1.98 -1.34 12.92
C LEU A 244 3.26 -1.78 12.21
N HIS A 245 4.41 -1.67 12.88
CA HIS A 245 5.68 -2.10 12.33
C HIS A 245 5.68 -3.61 12.02
N GLN A 246 5.22 -4.44 12.96
CA GLN A 246 5.17 -5.89 12.76
C GLN A 246 4.26 -6.28 11.59
N ALA A 247 3.03 -5.75 11.52
CA ALA A 247 2.09 -6.11 10.47
C ALA A 247 2.59 -5.68 9.09
N LYS A 248 3.09 -4.44 8.98
CA LYS A 248 3.65 -3.93 7.72
C LYS A 248 4.83 -4.78 7.25
N GLU A 249 5.82 -5.02 8.12
CA GLU A 249 7.00 -5.78 7.75
C GLU A 249 6.64 -7.22 7.34
N ARG A 250 5.75 -7.87 8.10
CA ARG A 250 5.27 -9.23 7.78
C ARG A 250 4.52 -9.27 6.46
N LEU A 251 3.69 -8.27 6.15
CA LEU A 251 3.00 -8.17 4.86
C LEU A 251 3.98 -7.95 3.70
N GLN A 252 5.02 -7.12 3.88
CA GLN A 252 6.04 -6.87 2.87
C GLN A 252 6.92 -8.11 2.59
N GLN A 253 7.05 -9.02 3.56
CA GLN A 253 7.73 -10.31 3.37
C GLN A 253 6.92 -11.31 2.54
N ILE A 254 5.62 -11.09 2.34
CA ILE A 254 4.77 -12.02 1.59
C ILE A 254 5.02 -11.85 0.09
N PRO A 255 5.61 -12.84 -0.61
CA PRO A 255 5.87 -12.73 -2.04
C PRO A 255 4.55 -12.70 -2.82
N ALA A 256 4.45 -11.77 -3.78
CA ALA A 256 3.32 -11.66 -4.71
C ALA A 256 1.96 -11.88 -4.00
N LYS A 257 1.76 -11.20 -2.86
CA LYS A 257 0.52 -11.24 -2.06
C LYS A 257 -0.03 -12.65 -1.79
N GLY A 258 0.87 -13.62 -1.59
CA GLY A 258 0.51 -14.99 -1.21
C GLY A 258 0.25 -15.94 -2.36
N PHE A 259 0.36 -15.49 -3.61
CA PHE A 259 0.08 -16.31 -4.77
C PHE A 259 0.97 -17.56 -4.86
N PRO A 260 2.30 -17.49 -4.62
CA PRO A 260 3.16 -18.68 -4.62
C PRO A 260 2.77 -19.70 -3.54
N TYR A 261 2.38 -19.25 -2.34
CA TYR A 261 1.90 -20.15 -1.29
C TYR A 261 0.65 -20.91 -1.74
N PHE A 262 -0.32 -20.19 -2.32
CA PHE A 262 -1.57 -20.80 -2.79
C PHE A 262 -1.29 -21.89 -3.83
N LEU A 263 -0.39 -21.63 -4.78
CA LEU A 263 -0.02 -22.62 -5.80
C LEU A 263 0.71 -23.82 -5.21
N LEU A 264 1.72 -23.59 -4.36
CA LEU A 264 2.45 -24.67 -3.71
C LEU A 264 1.53 -25.58 -2.88
N LYS A 265 0.55 -25.00 -2.20
CA LYS A 265 -0.42 -25.74 -1.37
C LYS A 265 -1.41 -26.58 -2.20
N TYR A 266 -2.00 -26.02 -3.26
CA TYR A 266 -3.18 -26.61 -3.90
C TYR A 266 -2.95 -27.20 -5.28
N MET A 267 -1.92 -26.79 -6.03
CA MET A 267 -1.73 -27.27 -7.41
C MET A 267 -1.19 -28.69 -7.43
N ALA A 268 -1.70 -29.52 -8.35
CA ALA A 268 -1.40 -30.94 -8.40
C ALA A 268 0.08 -31.22 -8.70
N ASN A 269 0.68 -30.41 -9.58
CA ASN A 269 2.06 -30.60 -10.06
C ASN A 269 3.14 -30.00 -9.14
N THR A 270 2.78 -29.48 -7.96
CA THR A 270 3.77 -29.05 -6.98
C THR A 270 4.58 -30.24 -6.45
N ASN A 271 5.90 -30.08 -6.36
CA ASN A 271 6.79 -31.07 -5.73
C ASN A 271 6.35 -31.36 -4.28
N ALA A 272 6.19 -32.63 -3.93
CA ALA A 272 5.73 -33.05 -2.61
C ALA A 272 6.65 -32.59 -1.47
N ASP A 273 7.96 -32.61 -1.66
CA ASP A 273 8.94 -32.16 -0.67
C ASP A 273 8.82 -30.64 -0.45
N GLU A 274 8.62 -29.87 -1.51
CA GLU A 274 8.40 -28.43 -1.42
C GLU A 274 7.08 -28.12 -0.70
N ARG A 275 6.01 -28.88 -0.98
CA ARG A 275 4.74 -28.74 -0.23
C ARG A 275 4.91 -29.07 1.25
N GLN A 276 5.68 -30.10 1.59
CA GLN A 276 5.96 -30.46 2.98
C GLN A 276 6.79 -29.38 3.69
N LYS A 277 7.81 -28.83 3.03
CA LYS A 277 8.59 -27.69 3.54
C LYS A 277 7.69 -26.48 3.78
N LEU A 278 6.76 -26.18 2.87
CA LEU A 278 5.80 -25.09 3.04
C LEU A 278 4.93 -25.28 4.29
N PHE A 279 4.43 -26.50 4.52
CA PHE A 279 3.63 -26.81 5.70
C PHE A 279 4.41 -26.72 7.00
N ALA A 280 5.71 -27.03 6.99
CA ALA A 280 6.57 -26.83 8.16
C ALA A 280 6.69 -25.34 8.56
N LYS A 281 6.62 -24.42 7.58
CA LYS A 281 6.68 -22.97 7.79
C LYS A 281 5.32 -22.32 8.11
N THR A 282 4.24 -23.09 8.09
CA THR A 282 2.86 -22.58 8.10
C THR A 282 2.11 -23.11 9.32
N PRO A 283 1.28 -22.29 10.00
CA PRO A 283 0.51 -22.78 11.14
C PRO A 283 -0.46 -23.88 10.68
N ALA A 284 -0.60 -24.90 11.53
CA ALA A 284 -1.52 -26.02 11.28
C ALA A 284 -3.00 -25.58 11.25
N HIS A 285 -3.32 -24.45 11.88
CA HIS A 285 -4.65 -23.89 11.98
C HIS A 285 -4.64 -22.38 11.72
N LEU A 286 -5.67 -21.89 11.01
CA LEU A 286 -5.93 -20.48 10.76
C LEU A 286 -7.21 -20.09 11.49
N ASP A 287 -7.14 -19.07 12.33
CA ASP A 287 -8.19 -18.68 13.26
C ASP A 287 -9.24 -17.79 12.60
N VAL A 288 -8.81 -16.92 11.69
CA VAL A 288 -9.61 -15.82 11.15
C VAL A 288 -9.35 -15.68 9.66
N LEU A 289 -10.40 -15.65 8.85
CA LEU A 289 -10.32 -15.17 7.47
C LEU A 289 -10.40 -13.64 7.48
N PHE A 290 -9.43 -12.95 6.88
CA PHE A 290 -9.37 -11.49 6.84
C PHE A 290 -9.30 -10.98 5.41
N ASN A 291 -10.17 -10.03 5.07
CA ASN A 291 -10.12 -9.30 3.81
C ASN A 291 -10.29 -7.79 4.01
N TYR A 292 -9.46 -7.01 3.32
CA TYR A 292 -9.62 -5.56 3.16
C TYR A 292 -9.94 -5.25 1.70
N PHE A 293 -11.19 -4.86 1.43
CA PHE A 293 -11.69 -4.63 0.07
C PHE A 293 -11.21 -3.31 -0.56
N GLY A 294 -10.47 -2.49 0.18
CA GLY A 294 -10.03 -1.17 -0.27
C GLY A 294 -11.15 -0.13 -0.18
N ARG A 295 -11.09 0.87 -1.07
CA ARG A 295 -12.13 1.89 -1.21
C ARG A 295 -13.14 1.47 -2.27
N PHE A 296 -14.41 1.45 -1.89
CA PHE A 296 -15.56 1.48 -2.78
C PHE A 296 -15.96 2.95 -2.97
N THR A 297 -15.59 3.52 -4.10
CA THR A 297 -16.05 4.85 -4.50
C THR A 297 -17.51 4.76 -4.91
N GLN A 298 -18.37 5.47 -4.20
CA GLN A 298 -19.69 5.81 -4.72
C GLN A 298 -19.50 6.70 -5.95
N SER A 299 -20.31 6.45 -6.98
CA SER A 299 -20.36 7.26 -8.19
C SER A 299 -20.59 8.72 -7.80
N THR A 300 -19.64 9.61 -8.13
CA THR A 300 -19.75 11.05 -7.86
C THR A 300 -20.81 11.68 -8.76
N ALA A 301 -21.37 12.84 -8.39
CA ALA A 301 -22.33 13.57 -9.22
C ALA A 301 -21.82 13.93 -10.64
N THR A 302 -20.52 13.83 -10.92
CA THR A 302 -19.88 14.04 -12.22
C THR A 302 -19.69 12.76 -13.05
N ASP A 303 -20.01 11.59 -12.49
CA ASP A 303 -19.87 10.32 -13.17
C ASP A 303 -21.10 10.10 -14.07
N GLN A 304 -20.86 9.97 -15.38
CA GLN A 304 -21.92 9.74 -16.38
C GLN A 304 -22.36 8.27 -16.44
N SER A 305 -21.86 7.42 -15.54
CA SER A 305 -22.22 6.01 -15.45
C SER A 305 -23.71 5.83 -15.14
N LEU A 306 -24.38 4.98 -15.92
CA LEU A 306 -25.79 4.65 -15.76
C LEU A 306 -26.03 3.62 -14.64
N VAL A 307 -25.03 2.80 -14.34
CA VAL A 307 -25.06 1.79 -13.27
C VAL A 307 -23.80 1.93 -12.42
N CYS A 308 -23.94 1.95 -11.10
CA CYS A 308 -22.83 1.97 -10.16
C CYS A 308 -22.95 0.84 -9.14
N ILE A 309 -21.81 0.46 -8.54
CA ILE A 309 -21.79 -0.49 -7.42
C ILE A 309 -21.83 0.33 -6.14
N ASP A 310 -22.85 0.11 -5.32
CA ASP A 310 -22.87 0.57 -3.93
C ASP A 310 -22.72 -0.62 -2.99
N TRP A 311 -22.14 -0.37 -1.81
CA TRP A 311 -22.04 -1.40 -0.78
C TRP A 311 -23.39 -1.55 -0.06
N SER A 312 -23.80 -2.80 0.20
CA SER A 312 -24.98 -3.09 1.02
C SER A 312 -24.58 -3.89 2.25
N ASP A 313 -25.04 -3.45 3.43
CA ASP A 313 -24.89 -4.19 4.69
C ASP A 313 -25.78 -5.45 4.73
N GLN A 314 -26.66 -5.64 3.75
CA GLN A 314 -27.41 -6.90 3.52
C GLN A 314 -26.56 -7.97 2.79
N TYR A 315 -25.24 -7.77 2.72
CA TYR A 315 -24.32 -8.78 2.19
C TYR A 315 -24.50 -10.09 2.96
N GLY A 316 -24.88 -11.14 2.25
CA GLY A 316 -25.04 -12.46 2.86
C GLY A 316 -26.28 -12.61 3.75
N GLU A 317 -27.38 -11.88 3.49
CA GLU A 317 -28.73 -12.41 3.77
C GLU A 317 -28.99 -13.64 2.89
N HIS A 318 -28.18 -14.67 3.11
CA HIS A 318 -28.42 -16.01 2.70
C HIS A 318 -29.15 -16.64 3.88
N ASP A 319 -30.25 -17.33 3.60
CA ASP A 319 -30.63 -18.48 4.42
C ASP A 319 -29.45 -19.46 4.32
N ASN A 320 -28.38 -19.20 5.09
CA ASN A 320 -27.31 -20.17 5.29
C ASN A 320 -28.03 -21.35 5.93
N PRO A 321 -28.10 -22.51 5.26
CA PRO A 321 -28.70 -23.68 5.86
C PRO A 321 -28.13 -23.86 7.28
N THR A 322 -28.94 -24.29 8.24
CA THR A 322 -28.49 -24.53 9.62
C THR A 322 -27.33 -25.54 9.72
N GLU A 323 -27.00 -26.18 8.59
CA GLU A 323 -25.94 -27.16 8.39
C GLU A 323 -24.91 -26.77 7.30
N ASP A 324 -24.75 -25.48 7.00
CA ASP A 324 -23.78 -25.06 5.98
C ASP A 324 -22.33 -25.25 6.41
N TRP A 325 -21.45 -25.46 5.42
CA TRP A 325 -20.02 -25.64 5.66
C TRP A 325 -19.33 -24.31 5.96
N VAL A 326 -18.83 -24.13 7.18
CA VAL A 326 -18.17 -22.91 7.63
C VAL A 326 -16.67 -23.17 7.81
N PRO A 327 -15.81 -22.79 6.84
CA PRO A 327 -14.38 -23.09 6.89
C PRO A 327 -13.61 -22.26 7.93
N PHE A 328 -14.18 -21.14 8.37
CA PHE A 328 -13.58 -20.25 9.37
C PHE A 328 -14.64 -19.79 10.36
N ASP A 329 -14.36 -19.91 11.66
CA ASP A 329 -15.27 -19.45 12.72
C ASP A 329 -15.45 -17.92 12.75
N GLN A 330 -14.53 -17.17 12.12
CA GLN A 330 -14.58 -15.72 11.96
C GLN A 330 -14.14 -15.32 10.56
N TYR A 331 -14.96 -14.50 9.90
CA TYR A 331 -14.63 -13.77 8.67
C TYR A 331 -14.70 -12.27 8.93
N VAL A 332 -13.54 -11.63 8.84
CA VAL A 332 -13.33 -10.22 9.16
C VAL A 332 -13.16 -9.44 7.88
N MET A 333 -13.95 -8.38 7.77
CA MET A 333 -14.03 -7.55 6.59
C MET A 333 -13.79 -6.10 6.96
N ALA A 334 -13.03 -5.41 6.12
CA ALA A 334 -12.89 -3.97 6.22
C ALA A 334 -12.91 -3.33 4.84
N MET A 335 -13.50 -2.15 4.75
CA MET A 335 -13.58 -1.38 3.50
C MET A 335 -13.85 0.09 3.80
N ILE A 336 -13.49 0.95 2.87
CA ILE A 336 -13.92 2.35 2.90
C ILE A 336 -15.07 2.47 1.91
N SER A 337 -16.28 2.76 2.41
CA SER A 337 -17.47 3.01 1.58
C SER A 337 -17.87 4.47 1.71
N GLY A 338 -17.88 5.19 0.58
CA GLY A 338 -17.92 6.65 0.58
C GLY A 338 -16.75 7.22 1.40
N ASP A 339 -17.08 8.05 2.38
CA ASP A 339 -16.10 8.69 3.28
C ASP A 339 -15.97 7.99 4.64
N THR A 340 -16.54 6.79 4.80
CA THR A 340 -16.54 6.05 6.07
C THR A 340 -15.82 4.72 5.98
N LEU A 341 -15.01 4.40 6.99
CA LEU A 341 -14.46 3.07 7.19
C LEU A 341 -15.54 2.17 7.82
N ARG A 342 -15.83 1.07 7.15
CA ARG A 342 -16.77 0.03 7.58
C ARG A 342 -15.99 -1.20 8.00
N LEU A 343 -16.29 -1.69 9.21
CA LEU A 343 -15.68 -2.86 9.82
C LEU A 343 -16.76 -3.91 10.06
N GLY A 344 -16.52 -5.16 9.67
CA GLY A 344 -17.47 -6.25 9.77
C GLY A 344 -16.84 -7.52 10.34
N ILE A 345 -17.60 -8.25 11.14
CA ILE A 345 -17.25 -9.59 11.62
C ILE A 345 -18.46 -10.50 11.36
N ASP A 346 -18.30 -11.46 10.47
CA ASP A 346 -19.19 -12.61 10.35
C ASP A 346 -18.60 -13.75 11.17
N TYR A 347 -19.42 -14.39 12.00
CA TYR A 347 -18.93 -15.41 12.93
C TYR A 347 -19.87 -16.60 13.10
N ASN A 348 -19.28 -17.76 13.38
CA ASN A 348 -20.00 -18.98 13.72
C ASN A 348 -20.57 -18.88 15.14
N THR A 349 -21.89 -18.74 15.25
CA THR A 349 -22.62 -18.63 16.53
C THR A 349 -22.51 -19.87 17.42
N ARG A 350 -22.12 -21.04 16.88
CA ARG A 350 -21.86 -22.23 17.69
C ARG A 350 -20.55 -22.16 18.48
N ARG A 351 -19.63 -21.26 18.08
CA ARG A 351 -18.29 -21.13 18.66
C ARG A 351 -18.03 -19.77 19.29
N CYS A 352 -18.54 -18.72 18.68
CA CYS A 352 -18.35 -17.35 19.14
C CYS A 352 -19.64 -16.82 19.78
N THR A 353 -19.51 -16.19 20.96
CA THR A 353 -20.64 -15.50 21.58
C THR A 353 -20.79 -14.10 21.01
N GLY A 354 -22.04 -13.62 20.86
CA GLY A 354 -22.29 -12.26 20.40
C GLY A 354 -21.70 -11.18 21.30
N VAL A 355 -21.58 -11.45 22.61
CA VAL A 355 -20.93 -10.55 23.57
C VAL A 355 -19.43 -10.42 23.27
N SER A 356 -18.73 -11.54 23.06
CA SER A 356 -17.30 -11.53 22.73
C SER A 356 -17.04 -10.82 21.41
N MET A 357 -17.84 -11.07 20.37
CA MET A 357 -17.66 -10.47 19.04
C MET A 357 -18.01 -8.97 19.05
N THR A 358 -19.04 -8.55 19.78
CA THR A 358 -19.36 -7.13 19.95
C THR A 358 -18.27 -6.39 20.72
N THR A 359 -17.67 -7.04 21.72
CA THR A 359 -16.52 -6.50 22.46
C THR A 359 -15.32 -6.36 21.54
N LEU A 360 -14.99 -7.40 20.76
CA LEU A 360 -13.92 -7.37 19.77
C LEU A 360 -14.07 -6.21 18.77
N LEU A 361 -15.25 -6.08 18.15
CA LEU A 361 -15.53 -5.01 17.19
C LEU A 361 -15.44 -3.61 17.83
N THR A 362 -15.87 -3.49 19.09
CA THR A 362 -15.78 -2.24 19.86
C THR A 362 -14.32 -1.88 20.15
N THR A 363 -13.52 -2.83 20.64
CA THR A 363 -12.10 -2.65 20.94
C THR A 363 -11.30 -2.35 19.67
N TRP A 364 -11.58 -3.05 18.57
CA TRP A 364 -10.95 -2.79 17.26
C TRP A 364 -11.19 -1.36 16.78
N THR A 365 -12.44 -0.89 16.88
CA THR A 365 -12.79 0.49 16.52
C THR A 365 -12.13 1.52 17.43
N ALA A 366 -12.05 1.23 18.73
CA ALA A 366 -11.39 2.10 19.71
C ALA A 366 -9.91 2.29 19.37
N HIS A 367 -9.17 1.21 19.08
CA HIS A 367 -7.75 1.29 18.72
C HIS A 367 -7.47 2.18 17.50
N LEU A 368 -8.33 2.15 16.48
CA LEU A 368 -8.20 3.03 15.32
C LEU A 368 -8.43 4.50 15.69
N ARG A 369 -9.44 4.77 16.52
CA ARG A 369 -9.72 6.13 17.02
C ARG A 369 -8.58 6.63 17.90
N ASP A 370 -8.08 5.80 18.80
CA ASP A 370 -7.00 6.13 19.73
C ASP A 370 -5.70 6.43 18.96
N LEU A 371 -5.42 5.68 17.88
CA LEU A 371 -4.29 5.97 16.98
C LEU A 371 -4.42 7.37 16.36
N VAL A 372 -5.58 7.71 15.82
CA VAL A 372 -5.84 9.03 15.22
C VAL A 372 -5.72 10.14 16.26
N GLN A 373 -6.30 9.95 17.45
CA GLN A 373 -6.27 10.93 18.53
C GLN A 373 -4.86 11.13 19.09
N ALA A 374 -4.11 10.05 19.30
CA ALA A 374 -2.73 10.10 19.77
C ALA A 374 -1.82 10.81 18.74
N PHE A 375 -2.03 10.53 17.44
CA PHE A 375 -1.31 11.21 16.38
C PHE A 375 -1.66 12.71 16.32
N ALA A 376 -2.94 13.07 16.43
CA ALA A 376 -3.36 14.48 16.44
C ALA A 376 -2.81 15.25 17.65
N ALA A 377 -2.75 14.61 18.82
CA ALA A 377 -2.23 15.22 20.04
C ALA A 377 -0.71 15.43 20.01
N ASN A 378 0.03 14.46 19.48
CA ASN A 378 1.47 14.58 19.29
C ASN A 378 1.93 13.75 18.07
N PRO A 379 1.97 14.36 16.86
CA PRO A 379 2.39 13.66 15.64
C PRO A 379 3.81 13.10 15.74
N THR A 380 4.64 13.71 16.59
CA THR A 380 6.03 13.31 16.75
C THR A 380 6.22 12.10 17.65
N ALA A 381 5.28 11.82 18.55
CA ALA A 381 5.36 10.73 19.54
C ALA A 381 5.26 9.34 18.92
N ILE A 382 4.60 9.20 17.77
CA ILE A 382 4.46 7.93 17.07
C ILE A 382 5.50 7.90 15.95
N SER A 383 6.53 7.09 16.11
CA SER A 383 7.54 6.88 15.07
C SER A 383 6.89 6.26 13.82
N PRO A 384 7.27 6.69 12.61
CA PRO A 384 6.84 6.01 11.40
C PRO A 384 7.27 4.54 11.41
N ALA A 385 6.43 3.66 10.90
CA ALA A 385 6.70 2.23 10.80
C ALA A 385 7.57 1.94 9.57
N VAL A 386 8.75 2.57 9.50
CA VAL A 386 9.69 2.35 8.39
C VAL A 386 10.31 0.97 8.53
N THR A 387 10.34 0.21 7.44
CA THR A 387 10.95 -1.12 7.40
C THR A 387 12.05 -1.16 6.34
N ARG A 388 12.86 -2.21 6.38
CA ARG A 388 13.90 -2.47 5.38
C ARG A 388 13.37 -2.66 3.95
N PHE A 389 12.05 -2.87 3.79
CA PHE A 389 11.39 -3.08 2.51
C PHE A 389 10.82 -1.78 1.90
N ASP A 390 10.99 -0.64 2.55
CA ASP A 390 10.54 0.65 2.01
C ASP A 390 11.49 1.21 0.93
N PHE A 391 12.62 0.55 0.68
CA PHE A 391 13.69 1.02 -0.20
C PHE A 391 13.95 0.03 -1.34
N ASP A 392 13.13 0.08 -2.38
CA ASP A 392 13.10 -0.91 -3.47
C ASP A 392 14.45 -1.07 -4.20
N LEU A 393 15.22 0.03 -4.32
CA LEU A 393 16.52 0.03 -5.00
C LEU A 393 17.68 -0.39 -4.10
N LEU A 394 17.41 -0.71 -2.83
CA LEU A 394 18.41 -1.08 -1.84
C LEU A 394 17.90 -2.27 -1.01
N PRO A 395 18.10 -3.52 -1.46
CA PRO A 395 17.66 -4.69 -0.70
C PRO A 395 18.50 -4.84 0.57
N LEU A 396 17.97 -4.40 1.70
CA LEU A 396 18.63 -4.42 2.99
C LEU A 396 18.31 -5.71 3.76
N THR A 397 19.30 -6.32 4.42
CA THR A 397 19.05 -7.28 5.51
C THR A 397 18.61 -6.54 6.79
N SER A 398 18.12 -7.27 7.80
CA SER A 398 17.80 -6.67 9.10
C SER A 398 19.03 -6.00 9.74
N SER A 399 20.20 -6.63 9.66
CA SER A 399 21.45 -6.06 10.19
C SER A 399 21.86 -4.79 9.46
N ASP A 400 21.65 -4.72 8.14
CA ASP A 400 21.97 -3.54 7.33
C ASP A 400 21.07 -2.36 7.72
N PHE A 401 19.77 -2.62 7.88
CA PHE A 401 18.79 -1.61 8.29
C PHE A 401 19.06 -1.07 9.71
N ASP A 402 19.46 -1.93 10.64
CA ASP A 402 19.84 -1.53 12.01
C ASP A 402 21.12 -0.67 12.02
N GLN A 403 22.11 -1.01 11.18
CA GLN A 403 23.32 -0.21 11.02
C GLN A 403 23.01 1.19 10.48
N LEU A 404 22.17 1.27 9.44
CA LEU A 404 21.74 2.57 8.87
C LEU A 404 20.92 3.38 9.87
N SER A 405 20.01 2.74 10.62
CA SER A 405 19.25 3.38 11.71
C SER A 405 20.17 4.00 12.75
N THR A 406 21.24 3.30 13.13
CA THR A 406 22.24 3.77 14.09
C THR A 406 23.00 4.98 13.56
N GLN A 407 23.42 4.96 12.29
CA GLN A 407 24.13 6.09 11.66
C GLN A 407 23.24 7.34 11.56
N LEU A 408 21.96 7.17 11.21
CA LEU A 408 21.00 8.27 11.22
C LEU A 408 20.86 8.88 12.62
N ALA A 409 20.71 8.05 13.65
CA ALA A 409 20.59 8.51 15.03
C ALA A 409 21.85 9.27 15.51
N GLN A 410 23.05 8.83 15.13
CA GLN A 410 24.31 9.52 15.41
C GLN A 410 24.36 10.94 14.81
N ARG A 411 23.63 11.16 13.71
CA ARG A 411 23.48 12.47 13.06
C ARG A 411 22.27 13.26 13.54
N ASN A 412 21.61 12.84 14.62
CA ASN A 412 20.36 13.41 15.11
C ASN A 412 19.24 13.41 14.06
N LEU A 413 19.26 12.43 13.16
CA LEU A 413 18.23 12.21 12.15
C LEU A 413 17.36 11.02 12.56
N SER A 414 16.08 11.10 12.21
CA SER A 414 15.12 10.02 12.37
C SER A 414 14.57 9.57 11.03
N TRP A 415 13.98 8.37 10.98
CA TRP A 415 13.31 7.87 9.77
C TRP A 415 12.17 8.75 9.27
N ARG A 416 11.61 9.64 10.11
CA ARG A 416 10.63 10.66 9.68
C ARG A 416 11.26 11.70 8.73
N GLN A 417 12.55 11.94 8.87
CA GLN A 417 13.29 12.91 8.06
C GLN A 417 13.92 12.28 6.83
N VAL A 418 13.93 10.96 6.69
CA VAL A 418 14.41 10.28 5.50
C VAL A 418 13.24 10.10 4.54
N GLU A 419 13.40 10.50 3.29
CA GLU A 419 12.47 10.26 2.19
C GLU A 419 12.68 8.87 1.60
N ASP A 420 13.90 8.59 1.14
CA ASP A 420 14.26 7.36 0.43
C ASP A 420 15.76 7.06 0.61
N LEU A 421 16.17 5.84 0.27
CA LEU A 421 17.55 5.37 0.26
C LEU A 421 17.94 4.84 -1.12
N TYR A 422 19.09 5.26 -1.62
CA TYR A 422 19.64 4.78 -2.89
C TYR A 422 21.07 4.29 -2.76
N PRO A 423 21.48 3.26 -3.52
CA PRO A 423 22.89 2.96 -3.66
C PRO A 423 23.62 4.17 -4.29
N CYS A 424 24.85 4.44 -3.89
CA CYS A 424 25.71 5.35 -4.65
C CYS A 424 26.15 4.71 -5.96
N THR A 425 26.38 5.54 -6.99
CA THR A 425 27.11 5.08 -8.17
C THR A 425 28.58 4.78 -7.81
N PRO A 426 29.27 3.87 -8.54
CA PRO A 426 30.67 3.58 -8.30
C PRO A 426 31.56 4.84 -8.31
N LEU A 427 31.25 5.81 -9.18
CA LEU A 427 31.96 7.08 -9.23
C LEU A 427 31.72 7.91 -7.97
N GLN A 428 30.46 8.11 -7.55
CA GLN A 428 30.14 8.83 -6.31
C GLN A 428 30.85 8.20 -5.11
N SER A 429 30.80 6.87 -4.97
CA SER A 429 31.50 6.16 -3.90
C SER A 429 33.01 6.42 -3.94
N GLY A 430 33.65 6.37 -5.12
CA GLY A 430 35.08 6.68 -5.27
C GLY A 430 35.45 8.12 -4.90
N LEU A 431 34.60 9.09 -5.25
CA LEU A 431 34.78 10.49 -4.88
C LEU A 431 34.71 10.66 -3.36
N LEU A 432 33.66 10.12 -2.72
CA LEU A 432 33.46 10.18 -1.27
C LEU A 432 34.56 9.47 -0.48
N LEU A 433 35.05 8.32 -0.97
CA LEU A 433 36.16 7.59 -0.34
C LEU A 433 37.46 8.39 -0.35
N SER A 434 37.66 9.23 -1.38
CA SER A 434 38.84 10.09 -1.47
C SER A 434 38.79 11.20 -0.42
N THR A 435 37.59 11.65 -0.04
CA THR A 435 37.34 12.63 1.03
C THR A 435 37.82 12.13 2.39
N LEU A 436 37.79 10.81 2.64
CA LEU A 436 38.37 10.22 3.86
C LEU A 436 39.90 10.40 3.94
N ARG A 437 40.60 10.43 2.80
CA ARG A 437 42.07 10.61 2.74
C ARG A 437 42.47 12.08 2.71
N ASN A 438 41.69 12.89 2.01
CA ASN A 438 41.86 14.32 1.91
C ASN A 438 40.46 14.95 1.97
N PRO A 439 40.06 15.57 3.09
CA PRO A 439 38.76 16.22 3.24
C PRO A 439 38.45 17.26 2.15
N HIS A 440 39.47 17.75 1.44
CA HIS A 440 39.32 18.74 0.37
C HIS A 440 39.18 18.12 -1.02
N ALA A 441 39.34 16.81 -1.15
CA ALA A 441 39.21 16.14 -2.43
C ALA A 441 37.81 16.38 -3.00
N TYR A 442 37.77 16.81 -4.27
CA TYR A 442 36.53 16.99 -5.02
C TYR A 442 35.54 18.01 -4.42
N LEU A 443 36.03 18.98 -3.64
CA LEU A 443 35.25 20.18 -3.34
C LEU A 443 35.28 21.14 -4.53
N VAL A 444 34.11 21.65 -4.90
CA VAL A 444 33.91 22.60 -5.99
C VAL A 444 33.39 23.90 -5.40
N GLN A 445 33.99 25.01 -5.82
CA GLN A 445 33.56 26.34 -5.41
C GLN A 445 33.35 27.25 -6.62
N TYR A 446 32.16 27.82 -6.73
CA TYR A 446 31.80 28.81 -7.73
C TYR A 446 31.60 30.18 -7.10
N HIS A 447 32.00 31.21 -7.84
CA HIS A 447 31.83 32.61 -7.49
C HIS A 447 30.86 33.24 -8.49
N VAL A 448 29.66 33.58 -8.02
CA VAL A 448 28.60 34.20 -8.81
C VAL A 448 28.42 35.65 -8.37
N THR A 449 28.67 36.60 -9.28
CA THR A 449 28.41 38.02 -9.02
C THR A 449 26.94 38.32 -9.26
N LEU A 450 26.27 38.86 -8.26
CA LEU A 450 24.89 39.33 -8.32
C LEU A 450 24.89 40.86 -8.39
N THR A 451 24.09 41.45 -9.28
CA THR A 451 24.03 42.91 -9.46
C THR A 451 22.62 43.44 -9.21
N GLY A 452 22.52 44.64 -8.67
CA GLY A 452 21.27 45.30 -8.32
C GLY A 452 20.91 45.11 -6.85
N ASN A 453 19.69 45.51 -6.49
CA ASN A 453 19.23 45.43 -5.10
C ASN A 453 18.90 43.98 -4.73
N LEU A 454 19.67 43.41 -3.81
CA LEU A 454 19.49 42.04 -3.33
C LEU A 454 18.62 41.99 -2.07
N ASP A 455 17.46 41.35 -2.21
CA ASP A 455 16.71 40.78 -1.08
C ASP A 455 17.32 39.43 -0.69
N VAL A 456 17.95 39.35 0.48
CA VAL A 456 18.63 38.13 0.97
C VAL A 456 17.63 37.07 1.43
N ALA A 457 16.57 37.48 2.12
CA ALA A 457 15.56 36.56 2.65
C ALA A 457 14.84 35.83 1.51
N ARG A 458 14.54 36.56 0.43
CA ARG A 458 13.98 35.96 -0.77
C ARG A 458 14.95 35.00 -1.45
N LEU A 459 16.25 35.32 -1.48
CA LEU A 459 17.27 34.43 -2.08
C LEU A 459 17.41 33.13 -1.29
N GLU A 460 17.42 33.21 0.05
CA GLU A 460 17.44 32.05 0.92
C GLU A 460 16.19 31.18 0.71
N ALA A 461 14.99 31.79 0.67
CA ALA A 461 13.74 31.09 0.41
C ALA A 461 13.76 30.38 -0.96
N SER A 462 14.33 31.01 -1.99
CA SER A 462 14.48 30.39 -3.31
C SER A 462 15.39 29.17 -3.26
N TRP A 463 16.53 29.24 -2.58
CA TRP A 463 17.40 28.08 -2.37
C TRP A 463 16.70 26.95 -1.64
N GLN A 464 15.91 27.26 -0.60
CA GLN A 464 15.12 26.26 0.13
C GLN A 464 14.10 25.58 -0.80
N GLN A 465 13.35 26.34 -1.61
CA GLN A 465 12.37 25.79 -2.54
C GLN A 465 13.01 24.90 -3.61
N VAL A 466 14.11 25.36 -4.23
CA VAL A 466 14.83 24.57 -5.24
C VAL A 466 15.44 23.31 -4.63
N THR A 467 15.94 23.38 -3.40
CA THR A 467 16.46 22.19 -2.68
C THR A 467 15.38 21.14 -2.43
N LEU A 468 14.16 21.55 -2.09
CA LEU A 468 13.05 20.60 -1.91
C LEU A 468 12.69 19.88 -3.23
N ARG A 469 12.89 20.53 -4.37
CA ARG A 469 12.65 19.95 -5.71
C ARG A 469 13.75 18.97 -6.14
N HIS A 470 15.00 19.21 -5.77
CA HIS A 470 16.15 18.38 -6.19
C HIS A 470 16.68 17.53 -5.04
N SER A 471 16.33 16.23 -5.04
CA SER A 471 16.68 15.27 -3.98
C SER A 471 18.16 15.23 -3.61
N ILE A 472 19.06 15.37 -4.60
CA ILE A 472 20.51 15.35 -4.36
C ILE A 472 20.99 16.47 -3.44
N LEU A 473 20.34 17.64 -3.44
CA LEU A 473 20.70 18.78 -2.58
C LEU A 473 20.30 18.59 -1.11
N ARG A 474 19.38 17.66 -0.85
CA ARG A 474 18.91 17.24 0.48
C ARG A 474 19.37 15.83 0.84
N THR A 475 20.40 15.32 0.16
CA THR A 475 20.97 13.99 0.38
C THR A 475 22.15 14.05 1.34
N VAL A 476 22.18 13.13 2.32
CA VAL A 476 23.37 12.81 3.12
C VAL A 476 23.91 11.43 2.72
N PHE A 477 25.21 11.22 2.88
CA PHE A 477 25.85 9.94 2.55
C PHE A 477 26.14 9.16 3.83
N LEU A 478 25.62 7.94 3.92
CA LEU A 478 25.83 7.00 5.02
C LEU A 478 26.80 5.90 4.58
N ASP A 479 27.59 5.36 5.51
CA ASP A 479 28.43 4.21 5.21
C ASP A 479 27.57 3.02 4.79
N ALA A 480 27.90 2.46 3.64
CA ALA A 480 27.16 1.33 3.11
C ALA A 480 27.42 0.07 3.95
N PRO A 481 26.37 -0.68 4.32
CA PRO A 481 26.53 -2.01 4.85
C PRO A 481 27.22 -2.91 3.81
N SER A 482 28.30 -3.58 4.22
CA SER A 482 29.24 -4.27 3.31
C SER A 482 28.60 -5.33 2.40
N GLN A 483 27.42 -5.85 2.77
CA GLN A 483 26.72 -6.90 2.04
C GLN A 483 25.83 -6.37 0.90
N VAL A 484 25.50 -5.07 0.91
CA VAL A 484 24.50 -4.47 0.01
C VAL A 484 25.17 -3.68 -1.11
N THR A 485 26.12 -2.81 -0.76
CA THR A 485 26.91 -2.05 -1.73
C THR A 485 28.24 -1.64 -1.11
N THR A 486 29.24 -1.37 -1.95
CA THR A 486 30.56 -0.91 -1.50
C THR A 486 30.60 0.61 -1.42
N GLY A 487 31.07 1.16 -0.29
CA GLY A 487 31.27 2.59 -0.11
C GLY A 487 30.14 3.24 0.67
N TYR A 488 29.19 3.88 -0.03
CA TYR A 488 28.18 4.75 0.59
C TYR A 488 26.77 4.49 0.06
N VAL A 489 25.78 4.82 0.89
CA VAL A 489 24.35 4.89 0.57
C VAL A 489 23.91 6.35 0.63
N GLN A 490 23.07 6.75 -0.32
CA GLN A 490 22.43 8.06 -0.38
C GLN A 490 21.17 8.01 0.48
N ALA A 491 21.10 8.81 1.55
CA ALA A 491 19.88 9.02 2.31
C ALA A 491 19.31 10.38 1.97
N VAL A 492 18.20 10.38 1.24
CA VAL A 492 17.51 11.59 0.82
C VAL A 492 16.65 12.07 1.97
N LEU A 493 16.74 13.34 2.36
CA LEU A 493 16.00 13.90 3.49
C LEU A 493 14.78 14.69 3.05
N THR A 494 13.72 14.72 3.85
CA THR A 494 12.47 15.45 3.56
C THR A 494 12.58 16.98 3.70
N GLN A 495 13.70 17.48 4.21
CA GLN A 495 13.93 18.91 4.44
C GLN A 495 15.26 19.36 3.81
N SER A 496 15.36 20.67 3.53
CA SER A 496 16.63 21.26 3.10
C SER A 496 17.67 21.16 4.22
N ILE A 497 18.87 20.74 3.85
CA ILE A 497 20.07 20.78 4.70
C ILE A 497 21.10 21.78 4.17
N VAL A 498 20.76 22.55 3.13
CA VAL A 498 21.66 23.55 2.55
C VAL A 498 21.99 24.60 3.61
N ARG A 499 23.28 24.81 3.86
CA ARG A 499 23.74 25.88 4.74
C ARG A 499 23.76 27.19 3.97
N PHE A 500 22.89 28.13 4.33
CA PHE A 500 22.88 29.48 3.77
C PHE A 500 23.39 30.47 4.83
N ASP A 501 24.39 31.27 4.46
CA ASP A 501 24.99 32.30 5.33
C ASP A 501 25.09 33.60 4.54
N ALA A 502 24.54 34.70 5.05
CA ALA A 502 24.55 35.97 4.36
C ALA A 502 24.85 37.11 5.31
N ASP A 503 25.93 37.84 5.02
CA ASP A 503 26.35 39.01 5.77
C ASP A 503 26.75 40.12 4.79
N LEU A 504 25.79 41.00 4.50
CA LEU A 504 26.01 42.13 3.59
C LEU A 504 26.85 43.25 4.22
N THR A 505 27.18 43.17 5.51
CA THR A 505 28.06 44.15 6.17
C THR A 505 29.54 43.83 5.95
N GLN A 506 29.85 42.56 5.65
CA GLN A 506 31.22 42.11 5.40
C GLN A 506 31.58 42.22 3.91
N PRO A 507 32.82 42.62 3.59
CA PRO A 507 33.34 42.52 2.24
C PRO A 507 33.35 41.07 1.76
N ALA A 508 33.00 40.85 0.49
CA ALA A 508 33.04 39.55 -0.16
C ALA A 508 34.40 38.84 0.01
N ALA A 509 35.52 39.56 0.04
CA ALA A 509 36.85 38.99 0.24
C ALA A 509 37.02 38.31 1.61
N GLU A 510 36.43 38.87 2.67
CA GLU A 510 36.46 38.27 4.01
C GLU A 510 35.56 37.02 4.07
N LEU A 511 34.41 37.07 3.41
CA LEU A 511 33.53 35.91 3.25
C LEU A 511 34.17 34.81 2.39
N CYS A 512 34.88 35.16 1.31
CA CYS A 512 35.68 34.21 0.52
C CYS A 512 36.74 33.54 1.39
N THR A 513 37.41 34.31 2.24
CA THR A 513 38.42 33.77 3.16
C THR A 513 37.79 32.82 4.18
N LYS A 514 36.65 33.20 4.77
CA LYS A 514 35.90 32.33 5.70
C LYS A 514 35.37 31.08 5.01
N ALA A 515 34.78 31.21 3.82
CA ALA A 515 34.30 30.07 3.02
C ALA A 515 35.46 29.13 2.66
N TYR A 516 36.60 29.67 2.26
CA TYR A 516 37.80 28.90 1.98
C TYR A 516 38.36 28.21 3.24
N GLN A 517 38.40 28.90 4.38
CA GLN A 517 38.80 28.30 5.67
C GLN A 517 37.83 27.19 6.11
N ARG A 518 36.52 27.38 5.92
CA ARG A 518 35.49 26.36 6.18
C ARG A 518 35.66 25.11 5.31
N LEU A 519 36.20 25.22 4.09
CA LEU A 519 36.59 24.04 3.30
C LEU A 519 37.59 23.15 4.06
N HIS A 520 38.38 23.73 4.97
CA HIS A 520 39.47 23.05 5.67
C HIS A 520 39.08 22.48 7.03
N THR A 521 37.92 22.87 7.58
CA THR A 521 37.49 22.47 8.93
C THR A 521 36.07 21.90 9.00
N ASP A 522 35.19 22.28 8.08
CA ASP A 522 33.72 22.09 8.21
C ASP A 522 33.11 21.19 7.13
N PHE A 523 33.86 20.77 6.10
CA PHE A 523 33.35 19.94 5.00
C PHE A 523 33.65 18.44 5.22
N THR A 524 33.01 17.87 6.23
CA THR A 524 32.99 16.42 6.48
C THR A 524 31.67 15.81 5.99
N LEU A 525 31.61 14.49 5.80
CA LEU A 525 30.38 13.79 5.39
C LEU A 525 29.24 13.89 6.44
N ASP A 526 29.55 14.36 7.64
CA ASP A 526 28.58 14.62 8.71
C ASP A 526 28.01 16.04 8.68
N ASN A 527 28.54 16.91 7.82
CA ASN A 527 28.08 18.29 7.63
C ASN A 527 27.38 18.47 6.27
N PRO A 528 26.57 19.52 6.09
CA PRO A 528 26.01 19.87 4.79
C PRO A 528 27.07 19.97 3.70
N LEU A 529 26.90 19.13 2.68
CA LEU A 529 27.81 19.06 1.52
C LEU A 529 27.49 20.09 0.44
N PHE A 530 26.54 21.00 0.71
CA PHE A 530 26.19 22.12 -0.15
C PHE A 530 25.98 23.36 0.71
N GLN A 531 26.74 24.41 0.42
CA GLN A 531 26.78 25.65 1.20
C GLN A 531 26.76 26.86 0.29
N VAL A 532 25.99 27.88 0.68
CA VAL A 532 25.86 29.16 0.00
C VAL A 532 26.27 30.25 0.96
N SER A 533 27.17 31.14 0.53
CA SER A 533 27.58 32.32 1.28
C SER A 533 27.41 33.59 0.46
N VAL A 534 26.83 34.65 1.03
CA VAL A 534 26.55 35.89 0.30
C VAL A 534 27.13 37.10 1.04
N GLY A 535 27.85 37.94 0.30
CA GLY A 535 28.52 39.15 0.80
C GLY A 535 28.38 40.37 -0.09
N ALA A 536 28.67 41.56 0.44
CA ALA A 536 28.73 42.77 -0.36
C ALA A 536 30.03 42.85 -1.17
N LEU A 537 29.93 43.28 -2.43
CA LEU A 537 31.10 43.59 -3.27
C LEU A 537 31.28 45.12 -3.30
N PRO A 538 32.16 45.68 -2.43
CA PRO A 538 32.31 47.13 -2.31
C PRO A 538 32.84 47.77 -3.60
N ASN A 539 32.59 49.07 -3.76
CA ASN A 539 33.10 49.91 -4.85
C ASN A 539 32.61 49.55 -6.27
N THR A 540 31.35 49.11 -6.39
CA THR A 540 30.70 48.90 -7.69
C THR A 540 29.66 49.98 -7.97
N THR A 541 29.51 50.38 -9.24
CA THR A 541 28.56 51.42 -9.66
C THR A 541 27.10 50.95 -9.66
N THR A 542 26.84 49.66 -9.40
CA THR A 542 25.54 49.01 -9.66
C THR A 542 24.95 48.24 -8.46
N ASN A 543 25.43 48.46 -7.23
CA ASN A 543 25.17 47.59 -6.06
C ASN A 543 25.45 46.12 -6.40
N ALA A 544 26.68 45.65 -6.17
CA ALA A 544 27.05 44.27 -6.44
C ALA A 544 27.25 43.46 -5.15
N HIS A 545 26.96 42.18 -5.26
CA HIS A 545 27.10 41.18 -4.22
C HIS A 545 27.85 39.97 -4.77
N GLN A 546 28.55 39.26 -3.91
CA GLN A 546 29.22 38.01 -4.25
C GLN A 546 28.48 36.86 -3.58
N MET A 547 27.96 35.93 -4.38
CA MET A 547 27.50 34.64 -3.92
C MET A 547 28.58 33.60 -4.16
N ILE A 548 28.94 32.86 -3.12
CA ILE A 548 29.90 31.76 -3.17
C ILE A 548 29.11 30.49 -2.93
N VAL A 549 29.13 29.58 -3.89
CA VAL A 549 28.49 28.27 -3.76
C VAL A 549 29.58 27.22 -3.68
N THR A 550 29.57 26.47 -2.59
CA THR A 550 30.52 25.41 -2.31
C THR A 550 29.78 24.09 -2.18
N PHE A 551 30.22 23.07 -2.91
CA PHE A 551 29.62 21.74 -2.80
C PHE A 551 30.62 20.61 -3.06
N HIS A 552 30.27 19.40 -2.61
CA HIS A 552 31.03 18.19 -2.94
C HIS A 552 30.65 17.65 -4.32
N HIS A 553 31.62 17.33 -5.17
CA HIS A 553 31.39 16.91 -6.57
C HIS A 553 30.55 15.64 -6.71
N ALA A 554 30.43 14.83 -5.66
CA ALA A 554 29.50 13.69 -5.63
C ALA A 554 28.02 14.09 -5.73
N MET A 555 27.67 15.36 -5.47
CA MET A 555 26.31 15.87 -5.56
C MET A 555 25.98 16.45 -6.93
N LEU A 556 26.93 17.15 -7.56
CA LEU A 556 26.68 17.92 -8.79
C LEU A 556 27.91 17.90 -9.69
N ASP A 557 27.65 17.97 -10.99
CA ASP A 557 28.67 18.19 -12.01
C ASP A 557 28.67 19.63 -12.54
N GLY A 558 29.61 19.93 -13.44
CA GLY A 558 29.75 21.24 -14.06
C GLY A 558 28.60 21.64 -14.99
N TRP A 559 27.80 20.68 -15.47
CA TRP A 559 26.65 20.92 -16.34
C TRP A 559 25.37 21.23 -15.56
N SER A 560 25.24 20.61 -14.39
CA SER A 560 24.10 20.77 -13.49
C SER A 560 24.13 22.11 -12.76
N PHE A 561 25.32 22.64 -12.45
CA PHE A 561 25.44 23.87 -11.67
C PHE A 561 24.82 25.12 -12.33
N PRO A 562 25.06 25.44 -13.62
CA PRO A 562 24.40 26.57 -14.28
C PRO A 562 22.87 26.44 -14.32
N LEU A 563 22.35 25.22 -14.49
CA LEU A 563 20.91 24.95 -14.47
C LEU A 563 20.31 25.21 -13.09
N LEU A 564 20.99 24.75 -12.04
CA LEU A 564 20.59 24.98 -10.65
C LEU A 564 20.53 26.48 -10.33
N VAL A 565 21.58 27.23 -10.67
CA VAL A 565 21.61 28.69 -10.44
C VAL A 565 20.50 29.39 -11.23
N ALA A 566 20.26 29.01 -12.49
CA ALA A 566 19.19 29.56 -13.29
C ALA A 566 17.81 29.32 -12.66
N GLU A 567 17.55 28.14 -12.11
CA GLU A 567 16.29 27.83 -11.43
C GLU A 567 16.13 28.61 -10.11
N VAL A 568 17.19 28.75 -9.32
CA VAL A 568 17.16 29.57 -8.09
C VAL A 568 16.84 31.03 -8.44
N LEU A 569 17.48 31.58 -9.46
CA LEU A 569 17.22 32.97 -9.91
C LEU A 569 15.81 33.13 -10.47
N LYS A 570 15.30 32.13 -11.21
CA LYS A 570 13.91 32.12 -11.66
C LYS A 570 12.96 32.14 -10.46
N CYS A 571 13.15 31.23 -9.51
CA CYS A 571 12.37 31.17 -8.27
C CYS A 571 12.44 32.50 -7.47
N TYR A 572 13.60 33.16 -7.46
CA TYR A 572 13.80 34.46 -6.82
C TYR A 572 12.98 35.58 -7.46
N HIS A 573 12.86 35.59 -8.78
CA HIS A 573 12.11 36.61 -9.51
C HIS A 573 10.60 36.30 -9.58
N ASP A 574 10.21 35.02 -9.58
CA ASP A 574 8.83 34.55 -9.74
C ASP A 574 8.00 34.62 -8.45
N ALA A 575 8.53 35.14 -7.33
CA ALA A 575 7.90 35.16 -5.99
C ALA A 575 6.55 35.93 -5.86
N HIS A 576 5.90 36.28 -6.97
CA HIS A 576 4.48 36.69 -7.05
C HIS A 576 3.53 35.60 -7.58
N SER A 577 4.02 34.39 -7.90
CA SER A 577 3.18 33.26 -8.33
C SER A 577 3.11 32.17 -7.26
N PRO A 578 1.91 31.59 -6.99
CA PRO A 578 1.76 30.50 -6.04
C PRO A 578 2.58 29.28 -6.48
N ALA A 579 3.01 28.48 -5.50
CA ALA A 579 3.86 27.31 -5.67
C ALA A 579 3.42 26.45 -6.87
N LEU A 580 4.32 26.30 -7.85
CA LEU A 580 4.14 25.38 -8.96
C LEU A 580 4.14 23.94 -8.43
N THR A 581 3.00 23.27 -8.55
CA THR A 581 2.84 21.86 -8.21
C THR A 581 3.67 20.97 -9.15
N ASN A 582 4.01 19.76 -8.69
CA ASN A 582 4.82 18.75 -9.39
C ASN A 582 4.29 18.28 -10.78
N SER A 583 3.26 18.92 -11.33
CA SER A 583 2.63 18.57 -12.61
C SER A 583 3.39 19.05 -13.85
N ASP A 584 4.33 19.99 -13.72
CA ASP A 584 4.78 20.76 -14.89
C ASP A 584 6.03 20.22 -15.58
N PHE A 585 6.56 19.07 -15.14
CA PHE A 585 7.66 18.38 -15.80
C PHE A 585 7.47 16.87 -15.74
N GLN A 586 6.90 16.29 -16.80
CA GLN A 586 7.17 14.89 -17.16
C GLN A 586 8.35 14.84 -18.15
N PRO A 587 9.13 13.74 -18.16
CA PRO A 587 10.24 13.56 -19.12
C PRO A 587 9.79 13.62 -20.58
#